data_AF-A0AAW3C624-F1
#
_entry.id   AF-A0AAW3C624-F1
#
_cell.length_a   1.000
_cell.length_b   1.000
_cell.length_c   1.000
_cell.angle_alpha   90.00
_cell.angle_beta   90.00
_cell.angle_gamma   90.00
#
_symmetry.space_group_name_H-M   'P 1'
#
loop_
_entity.id
_entity.type
_entity.pdbx_description
1 polymer ?
#
loop_
_entity_poly.entity_id
_entity_poly.type
_entity_poly.pdbx_seq_one_letter_code
_entity_poly.pdbx_strand_id
1 'polypeptide(L)'
;MSSALIANILAKVEVEVRQRLRNTAGSTTPGPSTAAAPLTSLSLLTSEDWSAVRCSLSADPTLPSSAAGTTNEVEGTSACLQLLRYVQMRCAELPMRLQIEALQARRYEHLLRQHTRELVTLSEYMALVSRTPPTLAAVPRGVSEPTPNAAQLPVDVRALLAEEEMGPRLERCRVRIRELETMARQDAEAKVRCCQRMVLLSEFVRALVRHVTADVLPCKGAPKCDGAAVTKRPRTEQSA
;
A
#
# COMPACT_ATOMS: atom_id res chain seq x y z
N MET A 1 -13.13 -0.55 -30.28
CA MET A 1 -13.72 -1.68 -29.51
C MET A 1 -12.77 -2.28 -28.46
N SER A 2 -11.45 -2.27 -28.68
CA SER A 2 -10.45 -2.79 -27.71
C SER A 2 -10.49 -2.13 -26.32
N SER A 3 -10.76 -0.83 -26.24
CA SER A 3 -10.95 -0.11 -24.97
C SER A 3 -12.08 -0.70 -24.12
N ALA A 4 -13.19 -1.12 -24.75
CA ALA A 4 -14.33 -1.72 -24.04
C ALA A 4 -14.02 -3.13 -23.50
N LEU A 5 -13.23 -3.91 -24.25
CA LEU A 5 -12.79 -5.24 -23.83
C LEU A 5 -11.83 -5.17 -22.63
N ILE A 6 -10.86 -4.25 -22.68
CA ILE A 6 -9.96 -3.98 -21.55
C ILE A 6 -10.77 -3.51 -20.33
N ALA A 7 -11.72 -2.57 -20.51
CA ALA A 7 -12.56 -2.09 -19.41
C ALA A 7 -13.39 -3.21 -18.75
N ASN A 8 -13.96 -4.12 -19.53
CA ASN A 8 -14.73 -5.26 -19.02
C ASN A 8 -13.84 -6.22 -18.20
N ILE A 9 -12.66 -6.58 -18.72
CA ILE A 9 -11.71 -7.43 -17.99
C ILE A 9 -11.25 -6.76 -16.69
N LEU A 10 -10.94 -5.47 -16.72
CA LEU A 10 -10.56 -4.73 -15.52
C LEU A 10 -11.68 -4.73 -14.46
N ALA A 11 -12.95 -4.62 -14.89
CA ALA A 11 -14.08 -4.70 -13.98
C ALA A 11 -14.22 -6.10 -13.34
N LYS A 12 -14.07 -7.17 -14.13
CA LYS A 12 -14.06 -8.56 -13.61
C LYS A 12 -12.92 -8.78 -12.61
N VAL A 13 -11.71 -8.32 -12.95
CA VAL A 13 -10.53 -8.40 -12.09
C VAL A 13 -10.76 -7.69 -10.76
N GLU A 14 -11.32 -6.48 -10.80
CA GLU A 14 -11.61 -5.68 -9.61
C GLU A 14 -12.61 -6.38 -8.68
N VAL A 15 -13.69 -6.96 -9.22
CA VAL A 15 -14.66 -7.75 -8.45
C VAL A 15 -14.00 -8.96 -7.80
N GLU A 16 -13.18 -9.70 -8.55
CA GLU A 16 -12.48 -10.88 -8.03
C GLU A 16 -11.52 -10.50 -6.90
N VAL A 17 -10.69 -9.47 -7.09
CA VAL A 17 -9.70 -9.04 -6.10
C VAL A 17 -10.40 -8.53 -4.84
N ARG A 18 -11.48 -7.75 -4.97
CA ARG A 18 -12.30 -7.33 -3.81
C ARG A 18 -12.86 -8.52 -3.04
N GLN A 19 -13.39 -9.52 -3.75
CA GLN A 19 -13.94 -10.70 -3.10
C GLN A 19 -12.85 -11.50 -2.38
N ARG A 20 -11.68 -11.66 -2.99
CA ARG A 20 -10.53 -12.33 -2.34
C ARG A 20 -10.06 -11.61 -1.09
N LEU A 21 -9.86 -10.29 -1.17
CA LEU A 21 -9.42 -9.50 -0.01
C LEU A 21 -10.43 -9.58 1.14
N ARG A 22 -11.73 -9.59 0.83
CA ARG A 22 -12.80 -9.78 1.82
C ARG A 22 -12.78 -11.18 2.43
N ASN A 23 -12.61 -12.23 1.62
CA ASN A 23 -12.59 -13.62 2.09
C ASN A 23 -11.36 -13.92 2.95
N THR A 24 -10.19 -13.37 2.61
CA THR A 24 -8.98 -13.51 3.42
C THR A 24 -9.15 -12.88 4.80
N ALA A 25 -9.85 -11.75 4.90
CA ALA A 25 -10.17 -11.14 6.19
C ALA A 25 -11.12 -12.01 7.04
N GLY A 26 -12.09 -12.68 6.41
CA GLY A 26 -13.03 -13.58 7.10
C GLY A 26 -12.45 -14.95 7.50
N SER A 27 -11.31 -15.35 6.91
CA SER A 27 -10.65 -16.65 7.17
C SER A 27 -9.69 -16.63 8.37
N THR A 28 -9.39 -15.47 8.94
CA THR A 28 -8.57 -15.41 10.16
C THR A 28 -9.41 -15.83 11.37
N THR A 29 -9.44 -17.15 11.63
CA THR A 29 -10.13 -17.74 12.78
C THR A 29 -9.49 -17.25 14.09
N PRO A 30 -10.24 -16.63 15.02
CA PRO A 30 -9.70 -16.33 16.33
C PRO A 30 -9.57 -17.64 17.13
N GLY A 31 -8.35 -17.95 17.57
CA GLY A 31 -8.14 -19.02 18.56
C GLY A 31 -8.90 -18.71 19.87
N PRO A 32 -9.23 -19.72 20.68
CA PRO A 32 -10.02 -19.52 21.88
C PRO A 32 -9.16 -18.86 22.96
N SER A 33 -9.20 -17.53 23.06
CA SER A 33 -8.82 -16.79 24.26
C SER A 33 -9.45 -15.41 24.27
N THR A 34 -10.41 -15.27 25.19
CA THR A 34 -10.69 -14.08 26.02
C THR A 34 -10.76 -12.72 25.31
N ALA A 35 -12.00 -12.29 25.02
CA ALA A 35 -12.46 -10.90 25.00
C ALA A 35 -11.48 -9.83 24.48
N ALA A 36 -11.09 -9.93 23.21
CA ALA A 36 -10.62 -8.78 22.44
C ALA A 36 -11.65 -8.49 21.35
N ALA A 37 -12.09 -7.23 21.26
CA ALA A 37 -13.02 -6.75 20.25
C ALA A 37 -12.61 -7.24 18.86
N PRO A 38 -13.56 -7.60 17.97
CA PRO A 38 -13.22 -8.12 16.65
C PRO A 38 -12.31 -7.09 15.97
N LEU A 39 -11.13 -7.54 15.53
CA LEU A 39 -10.24 -6.74 14.69
C LEU A 39 -11.07 -6.28 13.50
N THR A 40 -11.57 -5.05 13.58
CA THR A 40 -12.32 -4.40 12.50
C THR A 40 -11.46 -4.53 11.26
N SER A 41 -12.01 -5.10 10.20
CA SER A 41 -11.32 -5.35 8.93
C SER A 41 -10.43 -4.16 8.57
N LEU A 42 -9.11 -4.29 8.79
CA LEU A 42 -8.14 -3.20 8.80
C LEU A 42 -7.79 -2.70 7.40
N SER A 43 -8.75 -2.64 6.47
CA SER A 43 -8.51 -2.10 5.14
C SER A 43 -8.56 -0.57 5.19
N LEU A 44 -7.41 0.09 5.00
CA LEU A 44 -7.28 1.55 4.88
C LEU A 44 -7.28 2.02 3.42
N LEU A 45 -7.55 1.11 2.49
CA LEU A 45 -7.64 1.38 1.05
C LEU A 45 -8.85 2.26 0.74
N THR A 46 -8.63 3.35 0.02
CA THR A 46 -9.67 4.28 -0.45
C THR A 46 -10.09 3.94 -1.89
N SER A 47 -11.19 4.55 -2.37
CA SER A 47 -11.59 4.45 -3.79
C SER A 47 -10.50 4.95 -4.75
N GLU A 48 -9.70 5.92 -4.31
CA GLU A 48 -8.58 6.46 -5.09
C GLU A 48 -7.45 5.44 -5.25
N ASP A 49 -7.20 4.62 -4.21
CA ASP A 49 -6.20 3.55 -4.31
C ASP A 49 -6.60 2.52 -5.38
N TRP A 50 -7.89 2.20 -5.48
CA TRP A 50 -8.42 1.31 -6.51
C TRP A 50 -8.32 1.91 -7.92
N SER A 51 -8.63 3.20 -8.07
CA SER A 51 -8.50 3.86 -9.38
C SER A 51 -7.03 3.99 -9.80
N ALA A 52 -6.14 4.34 -8.87
CA ALA A 52 -4.71 4.43 -9.11
C ALA A 52 -4.13 3.09 -9.59
N VAL A 53 -4.54 1.96 -9.00
CA VAL A 53 -4.12 0.62 -9.44
C VAL A 53 -4.57 0.33 -10.87
N ARG A 54 -5.76 0.77 -11.28
CA ARG A 54 -6.26 0.58 -12.65
C ARG A 54 -5.51 1.42 -13.70
N CYS A 55 -5.09 2.63 -13.34
CA CYS A 55 -4.39 3.53 -14.25
C CYS A 55 -2.96 3.03 -14.56
N SER A 56 -2.56 3.01 -15.84
CA SER A 56 -1.17 2.73 -16.26
C SER A 56 -0.28 3.91 -15.94
N LEU A 57 1.00 3.66 -15.67
CA LEU A 57 1.99 4.74 -15.59
C LEU A 57 2.21 5.38 -16.96
N SER A 58 2.22 4.56 -18.02
CA SER A 58 2.42 5.00 -19.40
C SER A 58 1.12 5.45 -20.09
N ALA A 59 0.16 6.04 -19.37
CA ALA A 59 -1.05 6.60 -19.99
C ALA A 59 -0.67 7.83 -20.84
N ASP A 60 -0.03 7.56 -21.97
CA ASP A 60 0.31 8.51 -23.01
C ASP A 60 -0.99 8.74 -23.81
N PRO A 61 -1.56 9.94 -23.84
CA PRO A 61 -2.77 10.25 -24.59
C PRO A 61 -2.58 10.13 -26.12
N THR A 62 -1.38 9.76 -26.58
CA THR A 62 -0.98 9.76 -27.99
C THR A 62 -0.98 8.39 -28.67
N LEU A 63 -1.59 7.35 -28.07
CA LEU A 63 -1.89 6.14 -28.85
C LEU A 63 -2.91 6.51 -29.94
N PRO A 64 -2.53 6.49 -31.24
CA PRO A 64 -3.45 6.86 -32.29
C PRO A 64 -4.64 5.89 -32.22
N SER A 65 -5.84 6.44 -32.09
CA SER A 65 -7.08 5.72 -32.38
C SER A 65 -6.93 5.16 -33.79
N SER A 66 -6.58 3.88 -33.88
CA SER A 66 -6.34 3.18 -35.15
C SER A 66 -7.50 3.50 -36.08
N ALA A 67 -7.17 4.18 -37.18
CA ALA A 67 -8.10 4.61 -38.20
C ALA A 67 -8.97 3.44 -38.66
N ALA A 68 -10.25 3.75 -38.85
CA ALA A 68 -11.24 2.85 -39.43
C ALA A 68 -10.74 2.32 -40.78
N GLY A 69 -10.39 1.04 -40.81
CA GLY A 69 -10.07 0.28 -42.03
C GLY A 69 -10.82 -1.03 -41.96
N THR A 70 -11.90 -1.11 -42.73
CA THR A 70 -12.84 -2.24 -42.88
C THR A 70 -12.13 -3.56 -43.24
N THR A 71 -12.35 -4.64 -42.48
CA THR A 71 -12.47 -6.04 -42.94
C THR A 71 -12.73 -6.97 -41.73
N ASN A 72 -13.92 -7.57 -41.68
CA ASN A 72 -14.57 -8.17 -40.50
C ASN A 72 -14.08 -9.57 -40.06
N GLU A 73 -12.86 -10.00 -40.38
CA GLU A 73 -12.32 -11.28 -39.86
C GLU A 73 -10.97 -11.13 -39.12
N VAL A 74 -10.31 -9.97 -39.18
CA VAL A 74 -9.02 -9.72 -38.51
C VAL A 74 -9.19 -8.98 -37.17
N GLU A 75 -10.40 -8.48 -36.88
CA GLU A 75 -10.70 -7.61 -35.72
C GLU A 75 -10.54 -8.31 -34.35
N GLY A 76 -10.89 -9.60 -34.25
CA GLY A 76 -10.75 -10.37 -33.00
C GLY A 76 -9.28 -10.57 -32.60
N THR A 77 -8.41 -10.84 -33.58
CA THR A 77 -6.95 -10.95 -33.42
C THR A 77 -6.32 -9.63 -33.02
N SER A 78 -6.75 -8.52 -33.61
CA SER A 78 -6.24 -7.17 -33.28
C SER A 78 -6.57 -6.77 -31.83
N ALA A 79 -7.81 -7.02 -31.38
CA ALA A 79 -8.22 -6.73 -30.00
C ALA A 79 -7.47 -7.58 -28.96
N CYS A 80 -7.25 -8.88 -29.24
CA CYS A 80 -6.47 -9.77 -28.37
C CYS A 80 -5.00 -9.33 -28.27
N LEU A 81 -4.38 -8.93 -29.38
CA LEU A 81 -3.00 -8.43 -29.38
C LEU A 81 -2.87 -7.12 -28.58
N GLN A 82 -3.84 -6.22 -28.67
CA GLN A 82 -3.86 -4.99 -27.87
C GLN A 82 -4.03 -5.28 -26.37
N LEU A 83 -4.89 -6.24 -25.99
CA LEU A 83 -5.03 -6.69 -24.61
C LEU A 83 -3.73 -7.31 -24.08
N LEU A 84 -3.08 -8.18 -24.85
CA LEU A 84 -1.80 -8.78 -24.48
C LEU A 84 -0.72 -7.72 -24.28
N ARG A 85 -0.62 -6.74 -25.19
CA ARG A 85 0.30 -5.60 -25.06
C ARG A 85 0.00 -4.78 -23.81
N TYR A 86 -1.27 -4.52 -23.51
CA TYR A 86 -1.68 -3.86 -22.28
C TYR A 86 -1.19 -4.64 -21.05
N VAL A 87 -1.46 -5.95 -20.97
CA VAL A 87 -1.01 -6.78 -19.83
C VAL A 87 0.51 -6.82 -19.72
N GLN A 88 1.24 -6.93 -20.82
CA GLN A 88 2.71 -6.91 -20.82
C GLN A 88 3.24 -5.59 -20.24
N MET A 89 2.69 -4.46 -20.66
CA MET A 89 3.02 -3.15 -20.09
C MET A 89 2.72 -3.11 -18.59
N ARG A 90 1.54 -3.60 -18.17
CA ARG A 90 1.16 -3.66 -16.76
C ARG A 90 2.09 -4.51 -15.91
N CYS A 91 2.59 -5.63 -16.46
CA CYS A 91 3.56 -6.47 -15.79
C CYS A 91 4.93 -5.80 -15.72
N ALA A 92 5.35 -5.10 -16.78
CA ALA A 92 6.62 -4.38 -16.84
C ALA A 92 6.64 -3.16 -15.88
N GLU A 93 5.51 -2.49 -15.69
CA GLU A 93 5.37 -1.37 -14.74
C GLU A 93 5.38 -1.83 -13.26
N LEU A 94 4.99 -3.07 -12.98
CA LEU A 94 4.76 -3.55 -11.62
C LEU A 94 5.98 -3.38 -10.69
N PRO A 95 7.22 -3.78 -11.06
CA PRO A 95 8.37 -3.62 -10.19
C PRO A 95 8.61 -2.16 -9.78
N MET A 96 8.50 -1.23 -10.73
CA MET A 96 8.68 0.19 -10.48
C MET A 96 7.60 0.72 -9.52
N ARG A 97 6.34 0.34 -9.73
CA ARG A 97 5.23 0.75 -8.85
C ARG A 97 5.39 0.23 -7.43
N LEU A 98 5.78 -1.04 -7.28
CA LEU A 98 6.09 -1.62 -5.97
C LEU A 98 7.26 -0.90 -5.30
N GLN A 99 8.29 -0.53 -6.06
CA GLN A 99 9.43 0.22 -5.55
C GLN A 99 9.03 1.63 -5.07
N ILE A 100 8.16 2.34 -5.80
CA ILE A 100 7.64 3.65 -5.40
C ILE A 100 6.89 3.53 -4.06
N GLU A 101 5.99 2.56 -3.92
CA GLU A 101 5.26 2.32 -2.66
C GLU A 101 6.20 1.91 -1.51
N ALA A 102 7.22 1.09 -1.78
CA ALA A 102 8.20 0.69 -0.79
C ALA A 102 9.06 1.89 -0.31
N LEU A 103 9.43 2.80 -1.22
CA LEU A 103 10.14 4.04 -0.86
C LEU A 103 9.25 4.97 -0.03
N GLN A 104 7.97 5.10 -0.37
CA GLN A 104 7.01 5.85 0.44
C GLN A 104 6.87 5.25 1.85
N ALA A 105 6.72 3.91 1.96
CA ALA A 105 6.65 3.24 3.25
C ALA A 105 7.90 3.47 4.12
N ARG A 106 9.10 3.48 3.51
CA ARG A 106 10.36 3.80 4.20
C ARG A 106 10.40 5.26 4.68
N ARG A 107 9.89 6.20 3.87
CA ARG A 107 9.78 7.61 4.26
C ARG A 107 8.88 7.78 5.49
N TYR A 108 7.69 7.17 5.49
CA TYR A 108 6.79 7.22 6.64
C TYR A 108 7.40 6.55 7.88
N GLU A 109 8.17 5.47 7.71
CA GLU A 109 8.91 4.88 8.82
C GLU A 109 9.97 5.81 9.42
N HIS A 110 10.66 6.59 8.59
CA HIS A 110 11.61 7.59 9.09
C HIS A 110 10.92 8.70 9.86
N LEU A 111 9.80 9.22 9.33
CA LEU A 111 8.98 10.24 9.99
C LEU A 111 8.43 9.74 11.34
N LEU A 112 7.92 8.50 11.39
CA LEU A 112 7.49 7.86 12.63
C LEU A 112 8.60 7.83 13.68
N ARG A 113 9.81 7.42 13.29
CA ARG A 113 10.96 7.40 14.20
C ARG A 113 11.31 8.82 14.68
N GLN A 114 11.25 9.82 13.81
CA GLN A 114 11.50 11.21 14.17
C GLN A 114 10.45 11.72 15.17
N HIS A 115 9.17 11.57 14.86
CA HIS A 115 8.07 12.02 15.73
C HIS A 115 8.07 11.28 17.07
N THR A 116 8.36 9.98 17.08
CA THR A 116 8.45 9.18 18.32
C THR A 116 9.62 9.63 19.19
N ARG A 117 10.79 9.96 18.60
CA ARG A 117 11.92 10.50 19.36
C ARG A 117 11.59 11.84 19.99
N GLU A 118 10.94 12.74 19.24
CA GLU A 118 10.52 14.04 19.77
C GLU A 118 9.50 13.88 20.91
N LEU A 119 8.53 12.97 20.76
CA LEU A 119 7.58 12.62 21.82
C LEU A 119 8.29 12.14 23.09
N VAL A 120 9.28 11.25 22.96
CA VAL A 120 10.09 10.78 24.10
C VAL A 120 10.79 11.96 24.77
N THR A 121 11.51 12.79 24.02
CA THR A 121 12.20 13.96 24.57
C THR A 121 11.26 14.93 25.28
N LEU A 122 10.09 15.22 24.71
CA LEU A 122 9.10 16.11 25.34
C LEU A 122 8.46 15.48 26.58
N SER A 123 8.23 14.16 26.58
CA SER A 123 7.70 13.45 27.75
C SER A 123 8.70 13.41 28.91
N GLU A 124 9.99 13.22 28.60
CA GLU A 124 11.08 13.30 29.58
C GLU A 124 11.21 14.71 30.14
N TYR A 125 11.19 15.73 29.27
CA TYR A 125 11.19 17.13 29.70
C TYR A 125 10.02 17.45 30.63
N MET A 126 8.80 17.06 30.25
CA MET A 126 7.62 17.25 31.10
C MET A 126 7.72 16.50 32.43
N ALA A 127 8.26 15.28 32.44
CA ALA A 127 8.48 14.51 33.67
C ALA A 127 9.52 15.16 34.59
N LEU A 128 10.58 15.76 34.02
CA LEU A 128 11.60 16.48 34.78
C LEU A 128 11.09 17.80 35.36
N VAL A 129 10.31 18.56 34.59
CA VAL A 129 9.77 19.86 35.02
C VAL A 129 8.60 19.71 36.00
N SER A 130 7.76 18.68 35.85
CA SER A 130 6.66 18.38 36.79
C SER A 130 7.15 17.78 38.12
N ARG A 131 8.38 17.27 38.18
CA ARG A 131 9.07 16.93 39.42
C ARG A 131 9.70 18.18 40.03
N THR A 132 8.87 19.07 40.59
CA THR A 132 9.35 20.11 41.51
C THR A 132 8.90 19.83 42.97
N PRO A 133 9.80 20.02 43.96
CA PRO A 133 11.19 20.38 43.73
C PRO A 133 11.96 19.15 43.20
N PRO A 134 12.95 19.35 42.33
CA PRO A 134 13.90 18.30 42.02
C PRO A 134 14.57 17.99 43.35
N THR A 135 14.16 16.89 43.99
CA THR A 135 14.96 16.31 45.06
C THR A 135 16.17 15.74 44.32
N LEU A 136 17.17 16.59 44.09
CA LEU A 136 18.56 16.16 44.18
C LEU A 136 18.65 15.61 45.60
N ALA A 137 18.27 14.35 45.79
CA ALA A 137 18.48 13.65 47.04
C ALA A 137 19.96 13.81 47.30
N ALA A 138 20.30 14.69 48.24
CA ALA A 138 21.65 14.87 48.70
C ALA A 138 22.12 13.47 49.07
N VAL A 139 23.05 12.93 48.28
CA VAL A 139 23.84 11.79 48.73
C VAL A 139 24.35 12.21 50.11
N PRO A 140 24.13 11.43 51.18
CA PRO A 140 24.61 11.82 52.50
C PRO A 140 26.12 11.64 52.51
N ARG A 141 26.83 12.61 51.97
CA ARG A 141 28.23 12.88 52.29
C ARG A 141 28.22 14.19 53.05
N GLY A 142 28.51 14.10 54.34
CA GLY A 142 28.40 15.18 55.31
C GLY A 142 29.32 16.37 55.02
N VAL A 143 28.94 17.18 54.03
CA VAL A 143 29.44 18.53 53.79
C VAL A 143 28.24 19.38 53.43
N SER A 144 27.88 20.29 54.34
CA SER A 144 26.82 21.27 54.15
C SER A 144 27.24 22.25 53.05
N GLU A 145 26.98 21.93 51.79
CA GLU A 145 27.03 22.94 50.73
C GLU A 145 25.80 23.85 50.84
N PRO A 146 25.97 25.18 50.67
CA PRO A 146 24.84 26.09 50.68
C PRO A 146 23.96 25.80 49.46
N THR A 147 22.65 25.69 49.67
CA THR A 147 21.65 25.70 48.59
C THR A 147 22.02 26.78 47.57
N PRO A 148 22.24 26.44 46.28
CA PRO A 148 22.71 27.40 45.30
C PRO A 148 21.67 28.50 45.18
N ASN A 149 22.09 29.73 45.48
CA ASN A 149 21.23 30.90 45.45
C ASN A 149 20.83 31.13 43.98
N ALA A 150 19.54 31.02 43.63
CA ALA A 150 19.06 31.09 42.24
C ALA A 150 19.52 32.38 41.51
N ALA A 151 19.84 33.43 42.27
CA ALA A 151 20.41 34.69 41.79
C ALA A 151 21.85 34.59 41.25
N GLN A 152 22.56 33.48 41.47
CA GLN A 152 23.90 33.22 40.95
C GLN A 152 23.90 32.36 39.67
N LEU A 153 22.74 31.80 39.29
CA LEU A 153 22.61 31.05 38.05
C LEU A 153 22.68 32.01 36.85
N PRO A 154 23.30 31.59 35.73
CA PRO A 154 23.25 32.32 34.46
C PRO A 154 21.81 32.70 34.12
N VAL A 155 21.63 33.88 33.52
CA VAL A 155 20.30 34.47 33.23
C VAL A 155 19.40 33.48 32.49
N ASP A 156 19.95 32.75 31.53
CA ASP A 156 19.22 31.75 30.73
C ASP A 156 18.72 30.57 31.59
N VAL A 157 19.52 30.10 32.55
CA VAL A 157 19.15 29.01 33.46
C VAL A 157 18.12 29.49 34.48
N ARG A 158 18.23 30.74 34.93
CA ARG A 158 17.28 31.35 35.87
C ARG A 158 15.90 31.55 35.22
N ALA A 159 15.88 31.99 33.96
CA ALA A 159 14.66 32.04 33.16
C ALA A 159 14.07 30.64 32.94
N LEU A 160 14.92 29.61 32.74
CA LEU A 160 14.48 28.22 32.60
C LEU A 160 13.82 27.64 33.86
N LEU A 161 14.23 28.11 35.04
CA LEU A 161 13.73 27.68 36.35
C LEU A 161 12.68 28.60 36.95
N ALA A 162 12.35 29.73 36.30
CA ALA A 162 11.33 30.65 36.77
C ALA A 162 9.95 29.98 36.77
N GLU A 163 9.32 29.85 37.94
CA GLU A 163 8.04 29.15 38.10
C GLU A 163 6.90 29.80 37.28
N GLU A 164 6.94 31.12 37.10
CA GLU A 164 5.96 31.87 36.29
C GLU A 164 5.97 31.46 34.81
N GLU A 165 7.13 31.04 34.27
CA GLU A 165 7.26 30.59 32.88
C GLU A 165 7.06 29.07 32.71
N MET A 166 7.02 28.32 33.81
CA MET A 166 6.88 26.86 33.80
C MET A 166 5.52 26.43 33.23
N GLY A 167 4.44 27.07 33.68
CA GLY A 167 3.07 26.80 33.20
C GLY A 167 2.92 26.96 31.68
N PRO A 168 3.25 28.13 31.10
CA PRO A 168 3.20 28.34 29.65
C PRO A 168 4.08 27.38 28.85
N ARG A 169 5.26 26.99 29.37
CA ARG A 169 6.14 26.01 28.70
C ARG A 169 5.55 24.61 28.68
N LEU A 170 5.02 24.15 29.81
CA LEU A 170 4.33 22.85 29.89
C LEU A 170 3.11 22.80 28.96
N GLU A 171 2.38 23.91 28.84
CA GLU A 171 1.23 23.97 27.91
C GLU A 171 1.69 23.88 26.45
N ARG A 172 2.76 24.60 26.06
CA ARG A 172 3.37 24.43 24.73
C ARG A 172 3.81 22.99 24.47
N CYS A 173 4.42 22.32 25.46
CA CYS A 173 4.79 20.91 25.33
C CYS A 173 3.57 20.01 25.13
N ARG A 174 2.48 20.21 25.88
CA ARG A 174 1.23 19.44 25.71
C ARG A 174 0.62 19.62 24.33
N VAL A 175 0.56 20.86 23.84
CA VAL A 175 0.08 21.15 22.48
C VAL A 175 0.94 20.42 21.46
N ARG A 176 2.27 20.53 21.57
CA ARG A 176 3.19 19.87 20.66
C ARG A 176 3.11 18.34 20.70
N ILE A 177 2.91 17.75 21.88
CA ILE A 177 2.69 16.30 22.03
C ILE A 177 1.44 15.87 21.27
N ARG A 178 0.31 16.58 21.43
CA ARG A 178 -0.94 16.26 20.72
C ARG A 178 -0.79 16.35 19.20
N GLU A 179 -0.05 17.34 18.72
CA GLU A 179 0.29 17.46 17.29
C GLU A 179 1.10 16.25 16.82
N LEU A 180 2.18 15.91 17.53
CA LEU A 180 3.03 14.77 17.20
C LEU A 180 2.30 13.43 17.24
N GLU A 181 1.40 13.21 18.21
CA GLU A 181 0.55 12.02 18.27
C GLU A 181 -0.38 11.93 17.06
N THR A 182 -0.87 13.07 16.57
CA THR A 182 -1.72 13.13 15.38
C THR A 182 -0.90 12.83 14.13
N MET A 183 0.29 13.45 13.99
CA MET A 183 1.20 13.18 12.88
C MET A 183 1.68 11.73 12.86
N ALA A 184 2.05 11.16 14.02
CA ALA A 184 2.47 9.78 14.14
C ALA A 184 1.37 8.79 13.75
N ARG A 185 0.11 9.06 14.13
CA ARG A 185 -1.03 8.25 13.68
C ARG A 185 -1.20 8.31 12.17
N GLN A 186 -1.14 9.49 11.58
CA GLN A 186 -1.24 9.69 10.13
C GLN A 186 -0.11 8.97 9.37
N ASP A 187 1.13 9.07 9.85
CA ASP A 187 2.27 8.39 9.22
C ASP A 187 2.16 6.86 9.33
N ALA A 188 1.66 6.35 10.46
CA ALA A 188 1.42 4.92 10.64
C ALA A 188 0.35 4.40 9.68
N GLU A 189 -0.78 5.10 9.58
CA GLU A 189 -1.84 4.77 8.62
C GLU A 189 -1.33 4.85 7.18
N ALA A 190 -0.56 5.88 6.83
CA ALA A 190 0.01 6.04 5.50
C ALA A 190 0.99 4.91 5.15
N LYS A 191 1.83 4.50 6.10
CA LYS A 191 2.71 3.32 5.95
C LYS A 191 1.92 2.05 5.69
N VAL A 192 0.88 1.79 6.48
CA VAL A 192 0.01 0.62 6.29
C VAL A 192 -0.69 0.68 4.93
N ARG A 193 -1.19 1.85 4.52
CA ARG A 193 -1.82 2.05 3.21
C ARG A 193 -0.84 1.78 2.05
N CYS A 194 0.43 2.18 2.15
CA CYS A 194 1.46 1.80 1.17
C CYS A 194 1.62 0.28 1.07
N CYS A 195 1.70 -0.41 2.21
CA CYS A 195 1.79 -1.87 2.24
C CYS A 195 0.56 -2.54 1.60
N GLN A 196 -0.64 -2.03 1.88
CA GLN A 196 -1.87 -2.53 1.29
C GLN A 196 -1.93 -2.26 -0.22
N ARG A 197 -1.49 -1.08 -0.68
CA ARG A 197 -1.36 -0.77 -2.11
C ARG A 197 -0.40 -1.71 -2.82
N MET A 198 0.73 -2.08 -2.22
CA MET A 198 1.66 -3.06 -2.79
C MET A 198 1.02 -4.44 -2.98
N VAL A 199 0.28 -4.91 -1.97
CA VAL A 199 -0.47 -6.17 -2.05
C VAL A 199 -1.55 -6.07 -3.14
N LEU A 200 -2.32 -4.98 -3.14
CA LEU A 200 -3.36 -4.73 -4.12
C LEU A 200 -2.81 -4.72 -5.55
N LEU A 201 -1.70 -4.02 -5.81
CA LEU A 201 -1.01 -4.00 -7.10
C LEU A 201 -0.64 -5.40 -7.56
N SER A 202 -0.07 -6.20 -6.65
CA SER A 202 0.38 -7.56 -6.95
C SER A 202 -0.78 -8.50 -7.25
N GLU A 203 -1.83 -8.47 -6.42
CA GLU A 203 -3.05 -9.26 -6.64
C GLU A 203 -3.77 -8.86 -7.92
N PHE A 204 -3.84 -7.56 -8.19
CA PHE A 204 -4.50 -7.03 -9.38
C PHE A 204 -3.80 -7.47 -10.66
N VAL A 205 -2.47 -7.31 -10.75
CA VAL A 205 -1.71 -7.75 -11.93
C VAL A 205 -1.78 -9.28 -12.08
N ARG A 206 -1.70 -10.04 -10.98
CA ARG A 206 -1.85 -11.49 -11.02
C ARG A 206 -3.24 -11.92 -11.51
N ALA A 207 -4.30 -11.28 -11.04
CA ALA A 207 -5.66 -11.54 -11.51
C ALA A 207 -5.81 -11.15 -12.99
N LEU A 208 -5.30 -10.00 -13.40
CA LEU A 208 -5.31 -9.55 -14.79
C LEU A 208 -4.64 -10.56 -15.72
N VAL A 209 -3.44 -11.04 -15.39
CA VAL A 209 -2.74 -12.07 -16.18
C VAL A 209 -3.57 -13.36 -16.26
N ARG A 210 -4.20 -13.79 -15.16
CA ARG A 210 -5.04 -15.00 -15.14
C ARG A 210 -6.26 -14.86 -16.05
N HIS A 211 -7.00 -13.75 -15.98
CA HIS A 211 -8.15 -13.50 -16.85
C HIS A 211 -7.76 -13.45 -18.33
N VAL A 212 -6.69 -12.73 -18.67
CA VAL A 212 -6.24 -12.63 -20.06
C VAL A 212 -5.70 -13.97 -20.60
N THR A 213 -5.01 -14.75 -19.76
CA THR A 213 -4.56 -16.09 -20.17
C THR A 213 -5.74 -17.02 -20.41
N ALA A 214 -6.76 -16.97 -19.54
CA ALA A 214 -7.99 -17.75 -19.69
C ALA A 214 -8.83 -17.32 -20.90
N ASP A 215 -8.84 -16.04 -21.28
CA ASP A 215 -9.57 -15.53 -22.45
C ASP A 215 -8.81 -15.78 -23.77
N VAL A 216 -7.47 -15.82 -23.74
CA VAL A 216 -6.63 -16.00 -24.96
C VAL A 216 -6.40 -17.48 -25.31
N LEU A 217 -6.36 -18.39 -24.33
CA LEU A 217 -6.25 -19.85 -24.57
C LEU A 217 -7.38 -20.45 -25.42
N PRO A 218 -8.68 -20.13 -25.21
CA PRO A 218 -9.77 -20.68 -26.04
C PRO A 218 -9.77 -20.12 -27.47
N CYS A 219 -9.18 -18.94 -27.72
CA CYS A 219 -9.02 -18.41 -29.07
C CYS A 219 -8.01 -19.18 -29.93
N LYS A 220 -7.21 -20.10 -29.33
CA LYS A 220 -6.14 -20.84 -30.02
C LYS A 220 -6.49 -22.28 -30.41
N GLY A 221 -7.70 -22.79 -30.16
CA GLY A 221 -8.01 -24.17 -30.55
C GLY A 221 -9.42 -24.65 -30.27
N ALA A 222 -10.28 -24.55 -31.29
CA ALA A 222 -11.16 -25.64 -31.65
C ALA A 222 -10.75 -26.09 -33.07
N PRO A 223 -9.94 -27.15 -33.23
CA PRO A 223 -9.84 -27.76 -34.55
C PRO A 223 -11.22 -28.33 -34.89
N LYS A 224 -11.86 -27.81 -35.94
CA LYS A 224 -12.92 -28.54 -36.63
C LYS A 224 -12.31 -29.88 -37.04
N CYS A 225 -12.72 -30.96 -36.39
CA CYS A 225 -12.56 -32.29 -36.93
C CYS A 225 -13.46 -32.40 -38.17
N ASP A 226 -12.99 -31.85 -39.29
CA ASP A 226 -13.49 -32.24 -40.60
C ASP A 226 -13.00 -33.67 -40.82
N GLY A 227 -13.90 -34.62 -40.55
CA GLY A 227 -13.71 -36.03 -40.84
C GLY A 227 -13.56 -36.21 -42.35
N ALA A 228 -12.34 -36.05 -42.86
CA ALA A 228 -11.97 -36.47 -44.19
C ALA A 228 -12.05 -38.00 -44.23
N ALA A 229 -13.18 -38.51 -44.72
CA ALA A 229 -13.36 -39.91 -45.05
C ALA A 229 -12.27 -40.34 -46.04
N VAL A 230 -11.31 -41.11 -45.54
CA VAL A 230 -10.31 -41.79 -46.37
C VAL A 230 -11.04 -42.80 -47.25
N THR A 231 -11.20 -42.45 -48.52
CA THR A 231 -11.69 -43.34 -49.57
C THR A 231 -10.67 -44.47 -49.78
N LYS A 232 -11.05 -45.68 -49.38
CA LYS A 232 -10.30 -46.91 -49.66
C LYS A 232 -10.31 -47.17 -51.18
N ARG A 233 -9.13 -47.27 -51.80
CA ARG A 233 -8.97 -47.80 -53.18
C ARG A 233 -9.25 -49.32 -53.21
N PRO A 234 -9.85 -49.86 -54.28
CA PRO A 234 -10.03 -51.29 -54.44
C PRO A 234 -8.70 -51.95 -54.89
N ARG A 235 -8.37 -53.07 -54.26
CA ARG A 235 -7.23 -53.93 -54.63
C ARG A 235 -7.76 -55.06 -55.51
N THR A 236 -7.49 -54.99 -56.81
CA THR A 236 -7.59 -56.12 -57.73
C THR A 236 -6.25 -56.83 -57.77
N GLU A 237 -6.19 -58.05 -57.26
CA GLU A 237 -5.13 -59.00 -57.59
C GLU A 237 -5.77 -60.12 -58.42
N GLN A 238 -5.30 -60.21 -59.66
CA GLN A 238 -5.63 -61.24 -60.64
C GLN A 238 -4.88 -62.53 -60.32
N SER A 239 -5.56 -63.65 -60.53
CA SER A 239 -4.98 -64.99 -60.60
C SER A 239 -3.87 -65.11 -61.65
N ALA A 240 -2.79 -65.80 -61.30
CA ALA A 240 -2.11 -66.81 -62.11
C ALA A 240 -1.27 -67.70 -61.19
#